data_AF-A0A9W7UCE9-F1
#
_entry.id   AF-A0A9W7UCE9-F1
#
_cell.length_a   1.000
_cell.length_b   1.000
_cell.length_c   1.000
_cell.angle_alpha   90.00
_cell.angle_beta   90.00
_cell.angle_gamma   90.00
#
_symmetry.space_group_name_H-M   'P 1'
#
loop_
_entity.id
_entity.type
_entity.pdbx_description
1 polymer ?
#
loop_
_entity_poly.entity_id
_entity_poly.type
_entity_poly.pdbx_seq_one_letter_code
_entity_poly.pdbx_strand_id
1 'polypeptide(L)'
;MNVMKKAWEIARKGQKQFGGKVKEYFAQALKMAWTIVKKGMEYIQLTKEEFMNEIRNTGKFEGFLTYNNEFKNTQKIKVVADLEKQEIYVDMGLKSLYTDLSEAINNYKRHNHYAGNGTTVYFWRGN
;
A
#
# COMPACT_ATOMS: atom_id res chain seq x y z
N MET A 1 15.38 2.79 -1.90
CA MET A 1 15.95 3.72 -2.92
C MET A 1 16.20 5.09 -2.29
N ASN A 2 17.39 5.71 -2.46
CA ASN A 2 17.69 7.04 -1.89
C ASN A 2 17.19 8.17 -2.82
N VAL A 3 16.19 8.93 -2.35
CA VAL A 3 15.54 10.02 -3.10
C VAL A 3 16.56 11.09 -3.53
N MET A 4 17.49 11.47 -2.65
CA MET A 4 18.46 12.54 -2.92
C MET A 4 19.45 12.12 -4.00
N LYS A 5 19.91 10.87 -3.98
CA LYS A 5 20.78 10.34 -5.04
C LYS A 5 20.07 10.36 -6.40
N LYS A 6 18.79 9.98 -6.42
CA LYS A 6 17.99 9.98 -7.66
C LYS A 6 17.72 11.40 -8.17
N ALA A 7 17.43 12.34 -7.27
CA ALA A 7 17.27 13.75 -7.60
C ALA A 7 18.57 14.33 -8.18
N TRP A 8 19.72 13.99 -7.59
CA TRP A 8 21.03 14.40 -8.10
C TRP A 8 21.28 13.90 -9.54
N GLU A 9 20.98 12.62 -9.81
CA GLU A 9 21.09 12.04 -11.15
C GLU A 9 20.20 12.75 -12.18
N ILE A 10 18.94 13.03 -11.83
CA ILE A 10 17.99 13.73 -12.71
C ILE A 10 18.45 15.16 -12.97
N ALA A 11 18.92 15.86 -11.93
CA ALA A 11 19.43 17.23 -12.06
C ALA A 11 20.68 17.28 -12.96
N ARG A 12 21.61 16.32 -12.83
CA ARG A 12 22.80 16.22 -13.70
C ARG A 12 22.43 15.91 -15.16
N LYS A 13 21.39 15.11 -15.40
CA LYS A 13 20.87 14.87 -16.76
C LYS A 13 20.29 16.15 -17.37
N GLY A 14 19.49 16.89 -16.61
CA GLY A 14 18.97 18.20 -17.03
C GLY A 14 20.10 19.18 -17.38
N GLN A 15 21.11 19.28 -16.51
CA GLN A 15 22.29 20.11 -16.75
C GLN A 15 23.04 19.71 -18.05
N LYS A 16 23.22 18.40 -18.30
CA LYS A 16 23.92 17.92 -19.49
C LYS A 16 23.16 18.23 -20.79
N GLN A 17 21.82 18.23 -20.73
CA GLN A 17 20.98 18.40 -21.91
C GLN A 17 20.68 19.87 -22.23
N PHE A 18 20.54 20.71 -21.20
CA PHE A 18 20.06 22.09 -21.36
C PHE A 18 21.07 23.15 -20.88
N GLY A 19 22.22 22.74 -20.34
CA GLY A 19 23.24 23.64 -19.79
C GLY A 19 22.92 24.11 -18.36
N GLY A 20 23.53 25.20 -17.91
CA GLY A 20 23.28 25.79 -16.59
C GLY A 20 23.93 25.06 -15.41
N LYS A 21 23.50 25.40 -14.19
CA LYS A 21 24.02 24.85 -12.93
C LYS A 21 23.07 23.78 -12.39
N VAL A 22 23.62 22.67 -11.89
CA VAL A 22 22.84 21.55 -11.31
C VAL A 22 21.81 22.02 -10.26
N LYS A 23 22.18 23.01 -9.42
CA LYS A 23 21.31 23.58 -8.38
C LYS A 23 20.00 24.17 -8.91
N GLU A 24 19.96 24.58 -10.18
CA GLU A 24 18.76 25.15 -10.82
C GLU A 24 17.74 24.06 -11.15
N TYR A 25 18.19 22.82 -11.37
CA TYR A 25 17.33 21.68 -11.66
C TYR A 25 16.87 20.94 -10.42
N PHE A 26 17.44 21.22 -9.25
CA PHE A 26 17.27 20.41 -8.04
C PHE A 26 15.82 20.32 -7.57
N ALA A 27 15.10 21.44 -7.53
CA ALA A 27 13.72 21.46 -7.04
C ALA A 27 12.82 20.57 -7.90
N GLN A 28 12.95 20.64 -9.22
CA GLN A 28 12.16 19.84 -10.14
C GLN A 28 12.63 18.38 -10.17
N ALA A 29 13.94 18.13 -10.10
CA ALA A 29 14.51 16.80 -10.01
C ALA A 29 14.10 16.08 -8.72
N LEU A 30 13.99 16.80 -7.60
CA LEU A 30 13.52 16.26 -6.33
C LEU A 30 12.04 15.86 -6.41
N LYS A 31 11.19 16.68 -7.05
CA LYS A 31 9.79 16.31 -7.32
C LYS A 31 9.70 15.04 -8.17
N MET A 32 10.48 14.96 -9.25
CA MET A 32 10.52 13.76 -10.10
C MET A 32 11.04 12.54 -9.34
N ALA A 33 12.09 12.69 -8.54
CA ALA A 33 12.65 11.62 -7.72
C ALA A 33 11.64 11.11 -6.67
N TRP A 34 10.90 12.00 -6.02
CA TRP A 34 9.80 11.62 -5.12
C TRP A 34 8.68 10.90 -5.85
N THR A 35 8.31 11.35 -7.05
CA THR A 35 7.31 10.63 -7.87
C THR A 35 7.80 9.23 -8.23
N ILE A 36 9.08 9.09 -8.62
CA ILE A 36 9.68 7.79 -8.94
C ILE A 36 9.76 6.90 -7.70
N VAL A 37 10.15 7.45 -6.55
CA VAL A 37 10.21 6.69 -5.29
C VAL A 37 8.82 6.31 -4.82
N LYS A 38 7.82 7.20 -4.90
CA LYS A 38 6.42 6.88 -4.57
C LYS A 38 5.82 5.86 -5.53
N LYS A 39 6.21 5.89 -6.80
CA LYS A 39 5.85 4.84 -7.77
C LYS A 39 6.57 3.53 -7.48
N GLY A 40 7.84 3.58 -7.06
CA GLY A 40 8.69 2.44 -6.72
C GLY A 40 8.49 1.90 -5.30
N MET A 41 7.73 2.59 -4.45
CA MET A 41 6.97 2.00 -3.35
C MET A 41 5.77 1.29 -3.98
N GLU A 42 6.06 0.32 -4.86
CA GLU A 42 5.04 -0.46 -5.53
C GLU A 42 4.37 -1.29 -4.46
N TYR A 43 3.15 -0.93 -4.11
CA TYR A 43 2.35 -1.83 -3.30
C TYR A 43 2.09 -3.06 -4.15
N ILE A 44 2.52 -4.22 -3.65
CA ILE A 44 2.31 -5.48 -4.34
C ILE A 44 0.88 -5.89 -4.04
N GLN A 45 0.08 -6.03 -5.09
CA GLN A 45 -1.23 -6.65 -4.97
C GLN A 45 -1.06 -8.13 -4.64
N LEU A 46 -1.69 -8.58 -3.57
CA LEU A 46 -1.71 -9.96 -3.17
C LEU A 46 -2.97 -10.64 -3.69
N THR A 47 -2.81 -11.86 -4.17
CA THR A 47 -3.93 -12.79 -4.31
C THR A 47 -4.47 -13.15 -2.93
N LYS A 48 -5.71 -13.64 -2.89
CA LYS A 48 -6.33 -14.14 -1.65
C LYS A 48 -5.48 -15.24 -1.01
N GLU A 49 -4.86 -16.10 -1.82
CA GLU A 49 -4.03 -17.19 -1.35
C GLU A 49 -2.72 -16.70 -0.71
N GLU A 50 -2.00 -15.78 -1.36
CA GLU A 50 -0.78 -15.19 -0.80
C GLU A 50 -1.05 -14.47 0.53
N PHE A 51 -2.13 -13.69 0.59
CA PHE A 51 -2.57 -13.04 1.82
C PHE A 51 -2.86 -14.04 2.95
N MET A 52 -3.61 -15.11 2.66
CA MET A 52 -3.92 -16.14 3.68
C MET A 52 -2.67 -16.92 4.10
N ASN A 53 -1.78 -17.22 3.16
CA ASN A 53 -0.51 -17.89 3.45
C ASN A 53 0.41 -17.03 4.32
N GLU A 54 0.44 -15.72 4.12
CA GLU A 54 1.21 -14.80 4.97
C GLU A 54 0.70 -14.82 6.42
N ILE A 55 -0.61 -14.76 6.62
CA ILE A 55 -1.23 -14.85 7.95
C ILE A 55 -0.95 -16.21 8.59
N ARG A 56 -1.07 -17.31 7.84
CA ARG A 56 -0.79 -18.66 8.36
C ARG A 56 0.66 -18.84 8.77
N ASN A 57 1.60 -18.32 7.98
CA ASN A 57 3.04 -18.52 8.21
C ASN A 57 3.59 -17.60 9.29
N THR A 58 3.07 -16.38 9.41
CA THR A 58 3.64 -15.36 10.30
C THR A 58 2.75 -15.01 11.49
N GLY A 59 1.49 -15.47 11.50
CA GLY A 59 0.47 -15.07 12.46
C GLY A 59 0.02 -13.63 12.30
N LYS A 60 0.46 -12.89 11.27
CA LYS A 60 0.14 -11.48 11.09
C LYS A 60 0.12 -11.04 9.63
N PHE A 61 -0.58 -9.95 9.37
CA PHE A 61 -0.52 -9.24 8.10
C PHE A 61 -0.68 -7.75 8.36
N GLU A 62 0.13 -6.92 7.73
CA GLU A 62 -0.02 -5.47 7.74
C GLU A 62 0.03 -4.94 6.31
N GLY A 63 -1.04 -4.28 5.88
CA GLY A 63 -1.16 -3.83 4.50
C GLY A 63 -2.36 -2.93 4.28
N PHE A 64 -2.88 -2.97 3.07
CA PHE A 64 -3.95 -2.12 2.61
C PHE A 64 -5.02 -2.90 1.86
N LEU A 65 -6.23 -2.37 1.92
CA LEU A 65 -7.42 -2.85 1.23
C LEU A 65 -7.88 -1.79 0.22
N THR A 66 -8.30 -2.24 -0.95
CA THR A 66 -9.04 -1.41 -1.93
C THR A 66 -10.23 -2.17 -2.48
N TYR A 67 -11.22 -1.42 -2.98
CA TYR A 67 -12.39 -1.99 -3.68
C TYR A 67 -12.25 -1.94 -5.20
N ASN A 68 -11.38 -1.06 -5.72
CA ASN A 68 -10.97 -1.04 -7.11
C ASN A 68 -9.61 -1.74 -7.24
N ASN A 69 -9.35 -2.35 -8.40
CA ASN A 69 -8.06 -2.97 -8.73
C ASN A 69 -6.96 -1.91 -9.00
N GLU A 70 -6.91 -0.88 -8.16
CA GLU A 70 -6.00 0.24 -8.20
C GLU A 70 -5.67 0.64 -6.77
N PHE A 71 -4.41 0.96 -6.49
CA PHE A 71 -3.98 1.48 -5.19
C PHE A 71 -4.39 2.95 -5.01
N LYS A 72 -5.69 3.20 -4.83
CA LYS A 72 -6.31 4.50 -4.54
C LYS A 72 -7.37 4.32 -3.47
N ASN A 73 -7.65 5.38 -2.70
CA ASN A 73 -8.63 5.36 -1.60
C ASN A 73 -8.43 4.15 -0.68
N THR A 74 -7.18 3.92 -0.26
CA THR A 74 -6.77 2.70 0.43
C THR A 74 -7.13 2.75 1.91
N GLN A 75 -7.57 1.61 2.43
CA GLN A 75 -7.82 1.40 3.85
C GLN A 75 -6.70 0.56 4.45
N LYS A 76 -6.06 1.02 5.52
CA LYS A 76 -5.10 0.18 6.25
C LYS A 76 -5.82 -0.99 6.91
N ILE A 77 -5.20 -2.15 6.84
CA ILE A 77 -5.62 -3.36 7.55
C ILE A 77 -4.43 -3.97 8.28
N LYS A 78 -4.67 -4.40 9.51
CA LYS A 78 -3.79 -5.24 10.30
C LYS A 78 -4.56 -6.47 10.73
N VAL A 79 -4.00 -7.64 10.48
CA VAL A 79 -4.54 -8.93 10.91
C VAL A 79 -3.53 -9.57 11.84
N VAL A 80 -4.00 -10.13 12.94
CA VAL A 80 -3.22 -10.95 13.87
C VAL A 80 -4.00 -12.23 14.11
N ALA A 81 -3.38 -13.37 13.87
CA ALA A 81 -3.96 -14.69 14.13
C ALA A 81 -3.26 -15.33 15.33
N ASP A 82 -4.03 -15.75 16.32
CA ASP A 82 -3.58 -16.64 17.39
C ASP A 82 -3.78 -18.08 16.89
N LEU A 83 -2.68 -18.71 16.46
CA LEU A 83 -2.72 -20.06 15.89
C LEU A 83 -3.03 -21.14 16.93
N GLU A 84 -2.75 -20.89 18.22
CA GLU A 84 -3.01 -21.83 19.31
C GLU A 84 -4.49 -21.82 19.67
N LYS A 85 -5.10 -20.62 19.75
CA LYS A 85 -6.52 -20.47 20.07
C LYS A 85 -7.43 -20.52 18.84
N GLN A 86 -6.85 -20.56 17.64
CA GLN A 86 -7.56 -20.49 16.36
C GLN A 86 -8.41 -19.21 16.23
N GLU A 87 -7.94 -18.10 16.78
CA GLU A 87 -8.63 -16.80 16.76
C GLU A 87 -7.95 -15.83 15.80
N ILE A 88 -8.72 -14.92 15.21
CA ILE A 88 -8.20 -13.85 14.35
C ILE A 88 -8.70 -12.52 14.87
N TYR A 89 -7.81 -11.53 14.91
CA TYR A 89 -8.08 -10.15 15.26
C TYR A 89 -7.75 -9.28 14.06
N VAL A 90 -8.72 -8.51 13.60
CA VAL A 90 -8.57 -7.60 12.45
C VAL A 90 -8.81 -6.17 12.91
N ASP A 91 -7.81 -5.32 12.70
CA ASP A 91 -7.87 -3.89 12.92
C ASP A 91 -7.85 -3.16 11.57
N MET A 92 -8.86 -2.31 11.35
CA MET A 92 -8.95 -1.44 10.17
C MET A 92 -8.98 0.05 10.54
N GLY A 93 -8.48 0.44 11.71
CA GLY A 93 -8.41 1.84 12.15
C GLY A 93 -9.76 2.52 12.41
N LEU A 94 -10.86 1.77 12.43
CA LEU A 94 -12.21 2.25 12.65
C LEU A 94 -12.74 1.74 13.99
N LYS A 95 -12.30 2.30 15.13
CA LYS A 95 -12.90 2.15 16.49
C LYS A 95 -13.26 0.73 17.02
N SER A 96 -13.06 -0.35 16.27
CA SER A 96 -13.48 -1.71 16.59
C SER A 96 -12.47 -2.73 16.05
N LEU A 97 -12.04 -3.63 16.92
CA LEU A 97 -11.34 -4.87 16.57
C LEU A 97 -12.39 -5.88 16.12
N TYR A 98 -12.22 -6.48 14.95
CA TYR A 98 -13.08 -7.56 14.45
C TYR A 98 -12.45 -8.91 14.81
N THR A 99 -13.29 -9.87 15.20
CA THR A 99 -12.87 -11.26 15.44
C THR A 99 -13.03 -12.16 14.20
N ASP A 100 -13.62 -11.63 13.13
CA ASP A 100 -13.85 -12.31 11.86
C ASP A 100 -13.43 -11.40 10.69
N LEU A 101 -12.58 -11.93 9.80
CA LEU A 101 -12.09 -11.20 8.63
C LEU A 101 -13.19 -10.91 7.60
N SER A 102 -14.14 -11.81 7.42
CA SER A 102 -15.28 -11.62 6.51
C SER A 102 -16.18 -10.50 7.03
N GLU A 103 -16.42 -10.44 8.34
CA GLU A 103 -17.16 -9.36 8.97
C GLU A 103 -16.46 -8.00 8.76
N ALA A 104 -15.15 -7.95 8.99
CA ALA A 104 -14.33 -6.77 8.74
C ALA A 104 -14.48 -6.30 7.28
N ILE A 105 -14.27 -7.20 6.32
CA ILE A 105 -14.38 -6.90 4.88
C ILE A 105 -15.80 -6.43 4.50
N ASN A 106 -16.84 -7.06 5.04
CA ASN A 106 -18.23 -6.68 4.77
C ASN A 106 -18.56 -5.30 5.34
N ASN A 107 -18.05 -4.96 6.52
CA ASN A 107 -18.18 -3.61 7.09
C ASN A 107 -17.48 -2.55 6.26
N TYR A 108 -16.27 -2.85 5.79
CA TYR A 108 -15.53 -1.99 4.86
C TYR A 108 -16.34 -1.75 3.56
N LYS A 109 -16.93 -2.80 2.97
CA LYS A 109 -17.80 -2.67 1.79
C LYS A 109 -19.00 -1.77 2.05
N ARG A 110 -19.72 -1.99 3.16
CA ARG A 110 -20.92 -1.20 3.53
C ARG A 110 -20.61 0.29 3.67
N HIS A 111 -19.50 0.64 4.34
CA HIS A 111 -19.13 2.04 4.56
C HIS A 111 -18.71 2.77 3.29
N ASN A 112 -18.20 2.06 2.29
CA ASN A 112 -17.68 2.70 1.09
C ASN A 112 -18.72 2.92 -0.01
N HIS A 113 -20.02 2.66 0.21
CA HIS A 113 -21.18 2.97 -0.67
C HIS A 113 -21.10 2.57 -2.17
N TYR A 114 -19.97 2.04 -2.65
CA TYR A 114 -19.70 1.61 -4.02
C TYR A 114 -19.73 0.07 -4.17
N ALA A 115 -19.92 -0.66 -3.06
CA ALA A 115 -19.77 -2.10 -3.02
C ALA A 115 -21.09 -2.81 -2.70
N GLY A 116 -21.86 -3.14 -3.74
CA GLY A 116 -23.00 -4.05 -3.62
C GLY A 116 -22.58 -5.50 -3.30
N ASN A 117 -23.55 -6.38 -3.12
CA ASN A 117 -23.31 -7.82 -3.00
C ASN A 117 -22.58 -8.32 -4.26
N GLY A 118 -21.28 -8.66 -4.12
CA GLY A 118 -20.43 -9.15 -5.22
C GLY A 118 -19.11 -8.40 -5.43
N THR A 119 -18.87 -7.29 -4.73
CA THR A 119 -17.63 -6.51 -4.92
C THR A 119 -16.40 -7.24 -4.38
N THR A 120 -15.42 -7.45 -5.26
CA THR A 120 -14.09 -7.99 -4.93
C THR A 120 -13.28 -6.96 -4.16
N VAL A 121 -12.58 -7.39 -3.11
CA VAL A 121 -11.59 -6.57 -2.42
C VAL A 121 -10.20 -7.03 -2.80
N TYR A 122 -9.27 -6.09 -2.89
CA TYR A 122 -7.88 -6.32 -3.25
C TYR A 122 -6.99 -5.99 -2.06
N PHE A 123 -6.05 -6.88 -1.78
CA PHE A 123 -5.09 -6.73 -0.69
C PHE A 123 -3.78 -6.25 -1.27
N TRP A 124 -3.11 -5.34 -0.56
CA TRP A 124 -1.86 -4.77 -1.00
C TRP A 124 -0.87 -4.73 0.15
N ARG A 125 0.39 -5.05 -0.14
CA ARG A 125 1.49 -4.96 0.82
C ARG A 125 2.49 -3.92 0.36
N GLY A 126 3.11 -3.21 1.31
CA GLY A 126 4.31 -2.44 0.99
C GLY A 126 5.44 -3.37 0.51
N ASN A 127 6.16 -2.96 -0.54
CA ASN A 127 7.39 -3.61 -0.98
C ASN A 127 8.60 -3.11 -0.18
#